data_AF-A0A5A7R6M0-F1
#
_entry.id   AF-A0A5A7R6M0-F1
#
_cell.length_a   1.000
_cell.length_b   1.000
_cell.length_c   1.000
_cell.angle_alpha   90.00
_cell.angle_beta   90.00
_cell.angle_gamma   90.00
#
_symmetry.space_group_name_H-M   'P 1'
#
loop_
_entity.id
_entity.type
_entity.pdbx_description
1 polymer ?
#
loop_
_entity_poly.entity_id
_entity_poly.type
_entity_poly.pdbx_seq_one_letter_code
_entity_poly.pdbx_strand_id
1 'polypeptide(L)'
;WKKNNKSKLNLCKTFSTTCDNWLHTKEEQVYITVEQHPRIEDLDYVVVSIDKENLEPTILTKIDNPFPDCVFHPYDSCNGLILLLYDNIWGKDPDISQEAIWNPTTNKLKIIPTSPFTLDPYKNYKKKICNHFGFGYDSTCNDYKVIRFLERYDRSLAVAELYSLKTNSWKHVYFNPISLYPYGDPFAKIHANGTYYRLDIVDLNYIDSNSIRPFNFATEEFDSLYIPIPPTDKLNRYKFCHMKLVEYWGSLGFLASTSMWVDGVKYNDFELWVWDDANLLWRLESTFLVNKMHSFMGLFENDKLFYLQLGLGGHLTVQDCAMNKVMNLSNVCSQRVGKIFPFVENYVSLSSYGK
;
A
#
# COMPACT_ATOMS: atom_id res chain seq x y z
N TRP A 1 10.81 -43.94 -1.94
CA TRP A 1 9.82 -44.17 -3.00
C TRP A 1 8.50 -43.47 -2.65
N LYS A 2 8.11 -42.54 -3.52
CA LYS A 2 6.79 -41.92 -3.80
C LYS A 2 5.69 -41.79 -2.72
N LYS A 3 5.30 -40.51 -2.56
CA LYS A 3 3.94 -39.92 -2.63
C LYS A 3 2.93 -40.23 -1.51
N ASN A 4 2.69 -39.23 -0.66
CA ASN A 4 1.42 -38.48 -0.61
C ASN A 4 1.41 -37.52 0.58
N ASN A 5 1.89 -36.29 0.38
CA ASN A 5 1.46 -35.16 1.21
C ASN A 5 0.56 -34.29 0.32
N LYS A 6 -0.73 -34.66 0.27
CA LYS A 6 -1.76 -33.70 -0.09
C LYS A 6 -1.74 -32.65 1.02
N SER A 7 -1.44 -31.40 0.66
CA SER A 7 -1.65 -30.23 1.50
C SER A 7 -3.14 -30.15 1.85
N LYS A 8 -3.51 -30.66 3.02
CA LYS A 8 -4.77 -30.30 3.67
C LYS A 8 -4.57 -28.93 4.29
N LEU A 9 -4.72 -27.89 3.48
CA LEU A 9 -5.06 -26.56 3.97
C LEU A 9 -6.48 -26.67 4.57
N ASN A 10 -6.54 -26.80 5.89
CA ASN A 10 -7.78 -26.62 6.66
C ASN A 10 -8.07 -25.11 6.67
N LEU A 11 -8.76 -24.63 5.64
CA LEU A 11 -9.38 -23.32 5.64
C LEU A 11 -10.53 -23.32 6.66
N CYS A 12 -10.26 -22.87 7.88
CA CYS A 12 -11.31 -22.49 8.81
C CYS A 12 -11.93 -21.18 8.32
N LYS A 13 -13.10 -21.30 7.68
CA LYS A 13 -14.04 -20.21 7.44
C LYS A 13 -14.59 -19.69 8.78
N THR A 14 -14.39 -18.41 9.05
CA THR A 14 -15.15 -17.52 9.96
C THR A 14 -14.42 -16.17 9.93
N PHE A 15 -14.93 -15.04 9.44
CA PHE A 15 -16.20 -14.33 9.66
C PHE A 15 -16.72 -13.71 8.34
N SER A 16 -18.01 -13.75 8.01
CA SER A 16 -19.09 -12.84 8.46
C SER A 16 -18.83 -11.36 8.12
N THR A 17 -19.06 -10.98 6.87
CA THR A 17 -19.57 -9.66 6.52
C THR A 17 -21.09 -9.73 6.50
N THR A 18 -21.73 -9.20 7.54
CA THR A 18 -23.15 -8.87 7.50
C THR A 18 -23.36 -7.70 6.54
N CYS A 19 -23.61 -8.02 5.28
CA CYS A 19 -24.38 -7.21 4.33
C CYS A 19 -24.81 -8.13 3.18
N ASP A 20 -25.72 -9.05 3.50
CA ASP A 20 -26.47 -9.82 2.51
C ASP A 20 -27.33 -8.85 1.69
N ASN A 21 -26.83 -8.45 0.52
CA ASN A 21 -27.64 -8.02 -0.65
C ASN A 21 -26.81 -7.80 -1.93
N TRP A 22 -25.73 -8.55 -2.14
CA TRP A 22 -25.09 -8.64 -3.46
C TRP A 22 -25.27 -10.06 -3.99
N LEU A 23 -26.31 -10.22 -4.81
CA LEU A 23 -26.66 -11.44 -5.51
C LEU A 23 -25.51 -11.91 -6.42
N HIS A 24 -25.19 -13.19 -6.30
CA HIS A 24 -24.40 -14.03 -7.21
C HIS A 24 -24.08 -13.43 -8.59
N THR A 25 -22.84 -12.97 -8.74
CA THR A 25 -22.11 -12.93 -10.00
C THR A 25 -20.76 -13.61 -9.76
N LYS A 26 -20.11 -14.17 -10.78
CA LYS A 26 -18.74 -14.71 -10.67
C LYS A 26 -17.90 -13.79 -9.77
N GLU A 27 -17.18 -14.37 -8.80
CA GLU A 27 -16.31 -13.61 -7.90
C GLU A 27 -15.12 -13.07 -8.70
N GLU A 28 -15.35 -12.01 -9.46
CA GLU A 28 -14.38 -11.28 -10.24
C GLU A 28 -13.76 -10.19 -9.36
N GLN A 29 -12.44 -10.16 -9.34
CA GLN A 29 -11.66 -9.25 -8.50
C GLN A 29 -11.12 -8.13 -9.35
N VAL A 30 -11.37 -6.88 -8.95
CA VAL A 30 -11.01 -5.72 -9.78
C VAL A 30 -9.86 -4.95 -9.16
N TYR A 31 -8.88 -4.65 -9.99
CA TYR A 31 -7.67 -3.92 -9.65
C TYR A 31 -7.50 -2.73 -10.59
N ILE A 32 -6.84 -1.69 -10.10
CA ILE A 32 -6.34 -0.61 -10.94
C ILE A 32 -4.82 -0.67 -10.97
N THR A 33 -4.27 -0.87 -12.17
CA THR A 33 -2.84 -0.87 -12.43
C THR A 33 -2.42 0.49 -12.96
N VAL A 34 -1.30 0.99 -12.45
CA VAL A 34 -0.73 2.27 -12.85
C VAL A 34 0.47 1.99 -13.74
N GLU A 35 0.34 2.36 -15.01
CA GLU A 35 1.33 2.11 -16.04
C GLU A 35 2.14 3.36 -16.32
N GLN A 36 3.47 3.22 -16.32
CA GLN A 36 4.37 4.32 -16.64
C GLN A 36 4.71 4.31 -18.14
N HIS A 37 4.37 5.39 -18.82
CA HIS A 37 4.68 5.56 -20.24
C HIS A 37 6.19 5.83 -20.45
N PRO A 38 6.75 5.63 -21.66
CA PRO A 38 8.15 5.98 -21.96
C PRO A 38 8.51 7.45 -21.74
N ARG A 39 7.53 8.34 -21.82
CA ARG A 39 7.66 9.73 -21.33
C ARG A 39 7.35 9.72 -19.85
N ILE A 40 8.31 10.17 -19.03
CA ILE A 40 8.27 10.07 -17.56
C ILE A 40 7.02 10.75 -16.95
N GLU A 41 6.42 11.68 -17.68
CA GLU A 41 5.32 12.56 -17.25
C GLU A 41 3.91 11.98 -17.54
N ASP A 42 3.82 10.91 -18.34
CA ASP A 42 2.54 10.30 -18.73
C ASP A 42 2.28 8.99 -17.95
N LEU A 43 1.11 8.91 -17.29
CA LEU A 43 0.62 7.72 -16.60
C LEU A 43 -0.71 7.27 -17.20
N ASP A 44 -0.81 5.99 -17.55
CA ASP A 44 -2.08 5.38 -17.92
C ASP A 44 -2.59 4.53 -16.78
N TYR A 45 -3.91 4.55 -16.58
CA TYR A 45 -4.58 3.73 -15.58
C TYR A 45 -5.39 2.66 -16.29
N VAL A 46 -5.13 1.40 -15.96
CA VAL A 46 -5.88 0.27 -16.52
C VAL A 46 -6.61 -0.43 -15.39
N VAL A 47 -7.92 -0.59 -15.56
CA VAL A 47 -8.76 -1.36 -14.62
C VAL A 47 -8.87 -2.77 -15.16
N VAL A 48 -8.39 -3.73 -14.37
CA VAL A 48 -8.31 -5.14 -14.74
C VAL A 48 -9.16 -5.95 -13.77
N SER A 49 -10.04 -6.80 -14.30
CA SER A 49 -10.71 -7.86 -13.58
C SER A 49 -9.88 -9.15 -13.67
N ILE A 50 -9.79 -9.92 -12.59
CA ILE A 50 -9.20 -11.25 -12.57
C ILE A 50 -10.26 -12.24 -12.10
N ASP A 51 -10.59 -13.22 -12.96
CA ASP A 51 -11.45 -14.34 -12.58
C ASP A 51 -10.73 -15.23 -11.55
N LYS A 52 -11.37 -15.42 -10.39
CA LYS A 52 -10.77 -16.12 -9.25
C LYS A 52 -10.47 -17.60 -9.51
N GLU A 53 -11.25 -18.28 -10.35
CA GLU A 53 -11.10 -19.72 -10.56
C GLU A 53 -10.09 -20.04 -11.67
N ASN A 54 -10.22 -19.32 -12.78
CA ASN A 54 -9.48 -19.55 -14.01
C ASN A 54 -8.21 -18.70 -14.09
N LEU A 55 -8.08 -17.67 -13.24
CA LEU A 55 -7.00 -16.70 -13.32
C LEU A 55 -6.97 -16.07 -14.74
N GLU A 56 -8.16 -15.72 -15.21
CA GLU A 56 -8.54 -14.98 -16.41
C GLU A 56 -8.40 -13.44 -16.30
N PRO A 57 -7.34 -12.74 -16.76
CA PRO A 57 -7.35 -11.28 -16.67
C PRO A 57 -8.13 -10.65 -17.82
N THR A 58 -9.02 -9.70 -17.51
CA THR A 58 -9.83 -8.96 -18.49
C THR A 58 -9.69 -7.45 -18.24
N ILE A 59 -9.42 -6.68 -19.29
CA ILE A 59 -9.45 -5.22 -19.22
C ILE A 59 -10.92 -4.79 -19.14
N LEU A 60 -11.31 -4.13 -18.05
CA LEU A 60 -12.64 -3.55 -17.90
C LEU A 60 -12.69 -2.16 -18.52
N THR A 61 -11.70 -1.32 -18.24
CA THR A 61 -11.61 0.02 -18.79
C THR A 61 -10.17 0.54 -18.75
N LYS A 62 -9.89 1.54 -19.59
CA LYS A 62 -8.69 2.35 -19.54
C LYS A 62 -9.09 3.78 -19.22
N ILE A 63 -8.41 4.37 -18.25
CA ILE A 63 -8.64 5.75 -17.86
C ILE A 63 -7.39 6.52 -18.26
N ASP A 64 -7.55 7.41 -19.24
CA ASP A 64 -6.51 8.32 -19.65
C ASP A 64 -6.06 9.16 -18.46
N ASN A 65 -4.80 9.60 -18.45
CA ASN A 65 -4.30 10.50 -17.41
C ASN A 65 -5.25 11.70 -17.26
N PRO A 66 -5.97 11.85 -16.13
CA PRO A 66 -6.86 12.98 -15.97
C PRO A 66 -6.09 14.29 -15.75
N PHE A 67 -4.75 14.23 -15.63
CA PHE A 67 -3.87 15.34 -15.25
C PHE A 67 -2.67 15.49 -16.21
N PRO A 68 -2.88 15.85 -17.49
CA PRO A 68 -1.79 15.98 -18.45
C PRO A 68 -0.81 17.12 -18.13
N ASP A 69 -1.27 18.17 -17.43
CA ASP A 69 -0.47 19.36 -17.12
C ASP A 69 0.22 19.31 -15.75
N CYS A 70 -0.05 18.29 -14.94
CA CYS A 70 0.48 18.14 -13.58
C CYS A 70 0.80 16.67 -13.30
N VAL A 71 2.08 16.35 -13.08
CA VAL A 71 2.50 14.97 -12.82
C VAL A 71 2.12 14.58 -11.40
N PHE A 72 0.90 14.09 -11.21
CA PHE A 72 0.46 13.47 -9.98
C PHE A 72 0.73 11.97 -10.04
N HIS A 73 1.52 11.45 -9.11
CA HIS A 73 1.72 10.02 -8.95
C HIS A 73 0.77 9.45 -7.91
N PRO A 74 0.12 8.31 -8.19
CA PRO A 74 -0.69 7.64 -7.20
C PRO A 74 0.19 7.11 -6.08
N TYR A 75 -0.28 7.29 -4.85
CA TYR A 75 0.51 7.04 -3.65
C TYR A 75 -0.12 6.01 -2.73
N ASP A 76 -1.43 6.08 -2.53
CA ASP A 76 -2.19 5.18 -1.67
C ASP A 76 -3.63 5.06 -2.17
N SER A 77 -4.37 4.05 -1.68
CA SER A 77 -5.78 3.85 -2.03
C SER A 77 -6.61 3.52 -0.80
N CYS A 78 -7.84 4.03 -0.74
CA CYS A 78 -8.78 3.69 0.31
C CYS A 78 -10.20 3.63 -0.26
N ASN A 79 -10.84 2.46 -0.14
CA ASN A 79 -12.23 2.21 -0.56
C ASN A 79 -12.55 2.80 -1.95
N GLY A 80 -11.71 2.54 -2.96
CA GLY A 80 -11.93 3.00 -4.33
C GLY A 80 -11.44 4.42 -4.65
N LEU A 81 -11.03 5.22 -3.65
CA LEU A 81 -10.36 6.50 -3.87
C LEU A 81 -8.84 6.31 -3.92
N ILE A 82 -8.15 7.18 -4.65
CA ILE A 82 -6.69 7.19 -4.77
C ILE A 82 -6.14 8.52 -4.27
N LEU A 83 -5.21 8.45 -3.32
CA LEU A 83 -4.38 9.59 -2.93
C LEU A 83 -3.29 9.76 -3.97
N LEU A 84 -3.23 10.94 -4.56
CA LEU A 84 -2.25 11.37 -5.54
C LEU A 84 -1.29 12.38 -4.89
N LEU A 85 0.00 12.25 -5.20
CA LEU A 85 1.02 13.20 -4.79
C LEU A 85 1.70 13.78 -6.02
N TYR A 86 1.89 15.09 -6.03
CA TYR A 86 2.58 15.79 -7.10
C TYR A 86 4.06 15.41 -7.11
N ASP A 87 4.56 14.98 -8.26
CA ASP A 87 5.97 14.67 -8.45
C ASP A 87 6.80 15.94 -8.51
N ASN A 88 7.74 16.07 -7.59
CA ASN A 88 8.57 17.26 -7.52
C ASN A 88 10.05 16.90 -7.61
N ILE A 89 10.41 16.15 -8.66
CA ILE A 89 11.81 15.79 -8.91
C ILE A 89 12.68 17.06 -9.10
N TRP A 90 12.12 18.23 -9.50
CA TRP A 90 12.93 19.39 -9.93
C TRP A 90 12.41 20.83 -9.67
N GLY A 91 11.51 21.14 -8.74
CA GLY A 91 11.08 22.54 -8.59
C GLY A 91 10.22 22.91 -7.39
N LYS A 92 10.80 23.70 -6.47
CA LYS A 92 10.10 24.32 -5.33
C LYS A 92 9.09 25.38 -5.79
N ASP A 93 7.95 25.01 -6.35
CA ASP A 93 6.79 25.88 -6.32
C ASP A 93 6.00 25.60 -5.03
N PRO A 94 6.11 26.45 -3.99
CA PRO A 94 5.36 26.29 -2.76
C PRO A 94 3.85 26.55 -2.93
N ASP A 95 3.44 27.16 -4.05
CA ASP A 95 2.04 27.54 -4.30
C ASP A 95 1.22 26.40 -4.94
N ILE A 96 1.89 25.38 -5.50
CA ILE A 96 1.21 24.19 -6.02
C ILE A 96 0.86 23.25 -4.87
N SER A 97 -0.45 23.03 -4.67
CA SER A 97 -0.95 21.99 -3.77
C SER A 97 -0.44 20.64 -4.23
N GLN A 98 0.31 19.94 -3.37
CA GLN A 98 1.07 18.76 -3.78
C GLN A 98 0.31 17.46 -3.55
N GLU A 99 -0.95 17.53 -3.12
CA GLU A 99 -1.77 16.36 -2.83
C GLU A 99 -3.15 16.53 -3.44
N ALA A 100 -3.69 15.43 -3.96
CA ALA A 100 -5.03 15.38 -4.49
C ALA A 100 -5.67 14.03 -4.18
N ILE A 101 -7.00 14.00 -4.12
CA ILE A 101 -7.78 12.76 -4.06
C ILE A 101 -8.49 12.62 -5.38
N TRP A 102 -8.30 11.49 -6.02
CA TRP A 102 -8.97 11.12 -7.26
C TRP A 102 -9.94 9.98 -7.02
N ASN A 103 -11.13 10.11 -7.59
CA ASN A 103 -12.13 9.05 -7.67
C ASN A 103 -12.14 8.52 -9.12
N PRO A 104 -11.56 7.33 -9.38
CA PRO A 104 -11.54 6.77 -10.73
C PRO A 104 -12.93 6.37 -11.24
N THR A 105 -13.89 6.04 -10.36
CA THR A 105 -15.27 5.68 -10.74
C THR A 105 -16.03 6.87 -11.33
N THR A 106 -15.90 8.05 -10.72
CA THR A 106 -16.58 9.27 -11.18
C THR A 106 -15.70 10.18 -12.04
N ASN A 107 -14.43 9.80 -12.18
CA ASN A 107 -13.36 10.60 -12.75
C ASN A 107 -13.32 12.04 -12.21
N LYS A 108 -13.56 12.20 -10.91
CA LYS A 108 -13.50 13.49 -10.21
C LYS A 108 -12.21 13.60 -9.43
N LEU A 109 -11.65 14.80 -9.40
CA LEU A 109 -10.46 15.15 -8.62
C LEU A 109 -10.83 16.20 -7.59
N LYS A 110 -10.23 16.10 -6.41
CA LYS A 110 -10.16 17.18 -5.44
C LYS A 110 -8.71 17.44 -5.09
N ILE A 111 -8.24 18.65 -5.38
CA ILE A 111 -6.98 19.15 -4.86
C ILE A 111 -7.14 19.39 -3.36
N ILE A 112 -6.24 18.82 -2.57
CA ILE A 112 -6.23 19.03 -1.12
C ILE A 112 -5.61 20.42 -0.86
N PRO A 113 -6.26 21.30 -0.10
CA PRO A 113 -5.72 22.63 0.17
C PRO A 113 -4.38 22.53 0.92
N THR A 114 -3.47 23.48 0.68
CA THR A 114 -2.23 23.59 1.46
C THR A 114 -2.55 23.78 2.94
N SER A 115 -1.89 23.02 3.82
CA SER A 115 -2.06 23.20 5.27
C SER A 115 -1.54 24.58 5.70
N PRO A 116 -2.32 25.34 6.50
CA PRO A 116 -1.86 26.59 7.10
C PRO A 116 -0.56 26.44 7.90
N PHE A 117 -0.30 25.26 8.48
CA PHE A 117 0.88 25.02 9.30
C PHE A 117 2.17 24.83 8.48
N THR A 118 2.06 24.45 7.20
CA THR A 118 3.20 24.41 6.28
C THR A 118 3.62 25.81 5.84
N LEU A 119 2.72 26.78 5.97
CA LEU A 119 2.93 28.18 5.59
C LEU A 119 3.45 29.05 6.74
N ASP A 120 3.59 28.49 7.95
CA ASP A 120 4.09 29.24 9.12
C ASP A 120 5.62 29.39 9.06
N PRO A 121 6.15 30.60 8.77
CA PRO A 121 7.59 30.81 8.61
C PRO A 121 8.37 30.72 9.94
N TYR A 122 7.67 30.77 11.08
CA TYR A 122 8.28 30.64 12.41
C TYR A 122 8.48 29.18 12.81
N LYS A 123 7.73 28.27 12.20
CA LYS A 123 7.86 26.83 12.40
C LYS A 123 8.86 26.31 11.39
N ASN A 124 10.05 25.94 11.88
CA ASN A 124 11.16 25.37 11.09
C ASN A 124 10.82 23.96 10.51
N TYR A 125 9.69 23.81 9.85
CA TYR A 125 9.22 22.57 9.22
C TYR A 125 9.29 22.69 7.71
N LYS A 126 9.57 21.57 7.05
CA LYS A 126 9.60 21.44 5.61
C LYS A 126 8.73 20.26 5.21
N LYS A 127 7.98 20.48 4.14
CA LYS A 127 7.28 19.42 3.43
C LYS A 127 8.30 18.64 2.60
N LYS A 128 8.32 17.32 2.78
CA LYS A 128 9.04 16.42 1.89
C LYS A 128 8.05 15.41 1.34
N ILE A 129 7.96 15.33 0.02
CA ILE A 129 6.99 14.50 -0.70
C ILE A 129 7.34 13.00 -0.58
N CYS A 130 8.53 12.68 -0.08
CA CYS A 130 9.00 11.31 0.04
C CYS A 130 8.38 10.59 1.26
N ASN A 131 7.31 9.84 1.02
CA ASN A 131 6.92 8.66 1.79
C ASN A 131 6.33 8.85 3.21
N HIS A 132 5.62 9.95 3.41
CA HIS A 132 5.03 10.31 4.70
C HIS A 132 3.52 10.52 4.65
N PHE A 133 2.78 9.67 3.94
CA PHE A 133 1.31 9.76 3.93
C PHE A 133 0.65 8.42 4.24
N GLY A 134 -0.50 8.49 4.90
CA GLY A 134 -1.47 7.40 5.01
C GLY A 134 -2.85 7.90 4.58
N PHE A 135 -3.65 7.04 3.97
CA PHE A 135 -4.98 7.41 3.47
C PHE A 135 -6.04 6.43 3.96
N GLY A 136 -6.90 6.87 4.87
CA GLY A 136 -7.87 6.01 5.54
C GLY A 136 -9.30 6.52 5.46
N TYR A 137 -10.22 5.62 5.78
CA TYR A 137 -11.63 5.91 5.92
C TYR A 137 -12.04 5.72 7.39
N ASP A 138 -12.58 6.78 7.96
CA ASP A 138 -13.22 6.77 9.26
C ASP A 138 -14.70 6.45 9.10
N SER A 139 -15.06 5.21 9.41
CA SER A 139 -16.44 4.71 9.32
C SER A 139 -17.38 5.35 10.34
N THR A 140 -16.87 5.90 11.45
CA THR A 140 -17.70 6.47 12.52
C THR A 140 -18.30 7.81 12.13
N CYS A 141 -17.59 8.59 11.31
CA CYS A 141 -18.07 9.87 10.82
C CYS A 141 -18.25 9.93 9.30
N ASN A 142 -18.07 8.82 8.59
CA ASN A 142 -18.14 8.70 7.13
C ASN A 142 -17.25 9.75 6.46
N ASP A 143 -15.95 9.67 6.76
CA ASP A 143 -14.96 10.64 6.32
C ASP A 143 -13.71 9.95 5.79
N TYR A 144 -13.18 10.49 4.71
CA TYR A 144 -11.88 10.10 4.18
C TYR A 144 -10.84 11.04 4.73
N LYS A 145 -9.78 10.48 5.29
CA LYS A 145 -8.75 11.25 5.99
C LYS A 145 -7.37 10.92 5.43
N VAL A 146 -6.57 11.95 5.27
CA VAL A 146 -5.17 11.83 4.84
C VAL A 146 -4.29 12.28 5.99
N ILE A 147 -3.51 11.36 6.55
CA ILE A 147 -2.46 11.72 7.50
C ILE A 147 -1.18 11.97 6.73
N ARG A 148 -0.43 13.01 7.13
CA ARG A 148 0.92 13.23 6.64
C ARG A 148 1.88 13.63 7.75
N PHE A 149 3.18 13.47 7.49
CA PHE A 149 4.22 13.83 8.45
C PHE A 149 5.15 14.89 7.87
N LEU A 150 5.47 15.89 8.69
CA LEU A 150 6.37 16.99 8.35
C LEU A 150 7.75 16.75 8.97
N GLU A 151 8.80 17.16 8.27
CA GLU A 151 10.19 17.10 8.73
C GLU A 151 10.67 18.47 9.24
N ARG A 152 11.63 18.48 10.17
CA ARG A 152 12.42 19.68 10.49
C ARG A 152 13.58 19.83 9.49
N TYR A 153 14.25 20.98 9.52
CA TYR A 153 15.45 21.23 8.70
C TYR A 153 16.61 20.24 8.98
N ASP A 154 16.69 19.69 10.20
CA ASP A 154 17.66 18.66 10.58
C ASP A 154 17.29 17.25 10.07
N ARG A 155 16.18 17.13 9.31
CA ARG A 155 15.63 15.89 8.74
C ARG A 155 15.00 14.94 9.75
N SER A 156 14.75 15.37 10.98
CA SER A 156 13.90 14.63 11.92
C SER A 156 12.41 14.80 11.56
N LEU A 157 11.62 13.73 11.68
CA LEU A 157 10.17 13.87 11.66
C LEU A 157 9.74 14.69 12.87
N ALA A 158 8.75 15.56 12.69
CA ALA A 158 8.46 16.60 13.67
C ALA A 158 7.00 16.62 14.11
N VAL A 159 6.10 16.52 13.14
CA VAL A 159 4.67 16.78 13.34
C VAL A 159 3.87 15.89 12.40
N ALA A 160 2.75 15.36 12.88
CA ALA A 160 1.73 14.77 12.04
C ALA A 160 0.58 15.75 11.83
N GLU A 161 0.05 15.77 10.62
CA GLU A 161 -1.15 16.53 10.26
C GLU A 161 -2.17 15.59 9.65
N LEU A 162 -3.44 15.84 9.98
CA LEU A 162 -4.57 15.06 9.48
C LEU A 162 -5.50 15.98 8.71
N TYR A 163 -5.70 15.66 7.43
CA TYR A 163 -6.71 16.27 6.60
C TYR A 163 -8.00 15.44 6.69
N SER A 164 -9.12 16.12 6.83
CA SER A 164 -10.46 15.55 6.69
C SER A 164 -11.05 16.00 5.36
N LEU A 165 -11.47 15.05 4.53
CA LEU A 165 -12.19 15.33 3.29
C LEU A 165 -13.52 16.01 3.61
N LYS A 166 -14.22 15.52 4.64
CA LYS A 166 -15.55 15.97 5.05
C LYS A 166 -15.57 17.43 5.48
N THR A 167 -14.61 17.86 6.29
CA THR A 167 -14.53 19.26 6.75
C THR A 167 -13.65 20.13 5.86
N ASN A 168 -12.95 19.53 4.88
CA ASN A 168 -11.99 20.18 3.99
C ASN A 168 -10.94 20.99 4.77
N SER A 169 -10.45 20.44 5.88
CA SER A 169 -9.55 21.16 6.80
C SER A 169 -8.44 20.27 7.33
N TRP A 170 -7.33 20.90 7.67
CA TRP A 170 -6.21 20.27 8.37
C TRP A 170 -6.28 20.49 9.87
N LYS A 171 -5.77 19.52 10.63
CA LYS A 171 -5.48 19.68 12.06
C LYS A 171 -4.19 18.97 12.44
N HIS A 172 -3.65 19.35 13.60
CA HIS A 172 -2.52 18.66 14.21
C HIS A 172 -2.95 17.38 14.90
N VAL A 173 -2.11 16.37 14.79
CA VAL A 173 -2.20 15.14 15.57
C VAL A 173 -0.92 15.01 16.39
N TYR A 174 -1.07 14.65 17.66
CA TYR A 174 0.07 14.41 18.51
C TYR A 174 0.90 13.24 17.95
N PHE A 175 2.18 13.49 17.68
CA PHE A 175 3.08 12.51 17.12
C PHE A 175 4.44 12.64 17.79
N ASN A 176 4.91 11.54 18.38
CA ASN A 176 6.24 11.48 18.98
C ASN A 176 7.17 10.65 18.07
N PRO A 177 8.02 11.30 17.25
CA PRO A 177 8.90 10.62 16.31
C PRO A 177 9.96 9.77 17.03
N ILE A 178 10.11 8.50 16.64
CA ILE A 178 11.23 7.64 17.08
C ILE A 178 12.28 7.48 15.97
N SER A 179 11.88 7.59 14.70
CA SER A 179 12.78 7.37 13.56
C SER A 179 13.68 8.57 13.25
N LEU A 180 14.95 8.27 12.94
CA LEU A 180 15.98 9.21 12.47
C LEU A 180 16.14 9.20 10.93
N TYR A 181 15.50 8.28 10.22
CA TYR A 181 15.67 8.08 8.78
C TYR A 181 14.35 8.32 8.01
N PRO A 182 14.21 9.46 7.31
CA PRO A 182 12.98 9.81 6.58
C PRO A 182 12.83 9.10 5.22
N TYR A 183 13.67 8.12 4.90
CA TYR A 183 13.57 7.39 3.63
C TYR A 183 12.59 6.24 3.81
N GLY A 184 11.29 6.56 3.83
CA GLY A 184 10.25 5.55 3.84
C GLY A 184 10.26 4.77 2.54
N ASP A 185 10.14 3.45 2.62
CA ASP A 185 9.62 2.67 1.50
C ASP A 185 8.10 2.99 1.41
N PRO A 186 7.52 3.37 0.25
CA PRO A 186 6.07 3.56 0.13
C PRO A 186 5.26 2.31 0.54
N PHE A 187 5.91 1.15 0.65
CA PHE A 187 5.36 -0.13 1.05
C PHE A 187 5.54 -0.46 2.55
N ALA A 188 6.12 0.46 3.32
CA ALA A 188 6.26 0.39 4.78
C ALA A 188 4.95 0.76 5.51
N LYS A 189 3.79 0.49 4.92
CA LYS A 189 2.50 0.86 5.49
C LYS A 189 1.37 -0.03 4.96
N ILE A 190 0.31 -0.17 5.73
CA ILE A 190 -0.90 -0.89 5.31
C ILE A 190 -2.12 -0.46 6.13
N HIS A 191 -3.30 -0.65 5.57
CA HIS A 191 -4.56 -0.58 6.31
C HIS A 191 -5.08 -1.99 6.57
N ALA A 192 -5.39 -2.32 7.83
CA ALA A 192 -6.02 -3.57 8.20
C ALA A 192 -7.05 -3.31 9.30
N ASN A 193 -8.29 -3.81 9.11
CA ASN A 193 -9.42 -3.66 10.02
C ASN A 193 -9.62 -2.24 10.58
N GLY A 194 -9.57 -1.23 9.71
CA GLY A 194 -9.77 0.18 10.09
C GLY A 194 -8.57 0.87 10.75
N THR A 195 -7.48 0.14 11.00
CA THR A 195 -6.24 0.68 11.56
C THR A 195 -5.21 0.86 10.45
N TYR A 196 -4.53 2.00 10.46
CA TYR A 196 -3.37 2.25 9.62
C TYR A 196 -2.10 1.90 10.38
N TYR A 197 -1.27 1.08 9.76
CA TYR A 197 0.00 0.67 10.30
C TYR A 197 1.11 1.28 9.46
N ARG A 198 2.11 1.84 10.12
CA ARG A 198 3.32 2.36 9.49
C ARG A 198 4.54 1.71 10.12
N LEU A 199 5.44 1.19 9.30
CA LEU A 199 6.75 0.71 9.72
C LEU A 199 7.69 1.92 9.86
N ASP A 200 8.11 2.18 11.10
CA ASP A 200 9.12 3.16 11.47
C ASP A 200 10.50 2.49 11.46
N ILE A 201 11.31 2.86 10.48
CA ILE A 201 12.69 2.37 10.32
C ILE A 201 13.63 3.31 11.05
N VAL A 202 14.33 2.81 12.06
CA VAL A 202 15.34 3.54 12.84
C VAL A 202 16.73 3.27 12.25
N ASP A 203 17.06 2.00 12.01
CA ASP A 203 18.29 1.59 11.34
C ASP A 203 18.04 0.39 10.42
N LEU A 204 18.42 0.51 9.15
CA LEU A 204 18.31 -0.55 8.15
C LEU A 204 19.20 -1.77 8.45
N ASN A 205 20.26 -1.58 9.25
CA ASN A 205 21.19 -2.64 9.64
C ASN A 205 20.82 -3.29 10.98
N TYR A 206 19.99 -2.64 11.80
CA TYR A 206 19.55 -3.15 13.11
C TYR A 206 18.03 -3.23 13.15
N ILE A 207 17.49 -4.29 12.57
CA ILE A 207 16.06 -4.45 12.32
C ILE A 207 15.25 -4.53 13.63
N ASP A 208 15.85 -5.03 14.71
CA ASP A 208 15.26 -5.04 16.06
C ASP A 208 15.00 -3.63 16.63
N SER A 209 15.63 -2.59 16.07
CA SER A 209 15.36 -1.19 16.43
C SER A 209 14.17 -0.60 15.66
N ASN A 210 13.70 -1.28 14.61
CA ASN A 210 12.54 -0.86 13.84
C ASN A 210 11.26 -1.27 14.57
N SER A 211 10.18 -0.55 14.30
CA SER A 211 8.88 -0.84 14.92
C SER A 211 7.74 -0.48 13.99
N ILE A 212 6.56 -1.01 14.27
CA ILE A 212 5.34 -0.70 13.54
C ILE A 212 4.45 0.10 14.46
N ARG A 213 3.94 1.23 13.96
CA ARG A 213 3.10 2.16 14.68
C ARG A 213 1.68 2.12 14.14
N PRO A 214 0.70 1.71 14.96
CA PRO A 214 -0.72 1.82 14.62
C PRO A 214 -1.23 3.26 14.76
N PHE A 215 -2.17 3.62 13.89
CA PHE A 215 -2.93 4.87 13.92
C PHE A 215 -4.39 4.56 13.60
N ASN A 216 -5.28 5.02 14.45
CA ASN A 216 -6.72 4.84 14.26
C ASN A 216 -7.33 6.11 13.69
N PHE A 217 -7.95 6.03 12.51
CA PHE A 217 -8.54 7.21 11.85
C PHE A 217 -9.84 7.70 12.51
N ALA A 218 -10.53 6.86 13.28
CA ALA A 218 -11.74 7.22 14.02
C ALA A 218 -11.44 7.98 15.31
N THR A 219 -10.48 7.48 16.10
CA THR A 219 -10.03 8.18 17.31
C THR A 219 -9.01 9.27 17.01
N GLU A 220 -8.37 9.20 15.83
CA GLU A 220 -7.32 10.11 15.36
C GLU A 220 -6.08 10.12 16.24
N GLU A 221 -5.80 8.97 16.84
CA GLU A 221 -4.70 8.77 17.78
C GLU A 221 -3.76 7.67 17.30
N PHE A 222 -2.47 7.86 17.59
CA PHE A 222 -1.49 6.78 17.50
C PHE A 222 -1.62 5.89 18.73
N ASP A 223 -1.47 4.59 18.54
CA ASP A 223 -1.36 3.70 19.69
C ASP A 223 -0.07 4.03 20.48
N SER A 224 -0.20 3.96 21.80
CA SER A 224 0.92 4.07 22.73
C SER A 224 1.90 2.90 22.61
N LEU A 225 1.41 1.74 22.18
CA LEU A 225 2.20 0.52 22.01
C LEU A 225 2.71 0.41 20.59
N TYR A 226 4.03 0.23 20.49
CA TYR A 226 4.70 -0.13 19.26
C TYR A 226 4.64 -1.63 19.05
N ILE A 227 4.35 -2.05 17.82
CA ILE A 227 4.41 -3.44 17.41
C ILE A 227 5.86 -3.75 16.99
N PRO A 228 6.52 -4.77 17.55
CA PRO A 228 7.88 -5.13 17.15
C PRO A 228 7.90 -5.71 15.73
N ILE A 229 9.07 -5.81 15.11
CA ILE A 229 9.23 -6.60 13.88
C ILE A 229 9.10 -8.09 14.19
N PRO A 230 8.56 -8.93 13.28
CA PRO A 230 8.52 -10.38 13.49
C PRO A 230 9.92 -10.97 13.73
N PRO A 231 10.03 -12.03 14.55
CA PRO A 231 11.30 -12.67 14.88
C PRO A 231 11.78 -13.56 13.71
N THR A 232 12.28 -12.93 12.63
CA THR A 232 12.74 -13.63 11.43
C THR A 232 14.25 -13.48 11.18
N ASP A 233 14.91 -14.62 10.98
CA ASP A 233 16.33 -14.67 10.64
C ASP A 233 16.64 -14.18 9.22
N LYS A 234 15.63 -14.10 8.33
CA LYS A 234 15.79 -13.64 6.94
C LYS A 234 16.28 -12.21 6.86
N LEU A 235 15.94 -11.42 7.87
CA LEU A 235 16.23 -10.00 7.99
C LEU A 235 17.65 -9.74 8.54
N ASN A 236 18.16 -10.63 9.39
CA ASN A 236 19.45 -10.46 10.05
C ASN A 236 20.68 -10.80 9.19
N ARG A 237 20.51 -11.52 8.08
CA ARG A 237 21.64 -12.19 7.39
C ARG A 237 21.97 -11.67 5.98
N TYR A 238 21.12 -10.88 5.34
CA TYR A 238 21.27 -10.57 3.91
C TYR A 238 20.96 -9.11 3.54
N LYS A 239 21.87 -8.51 2.75
CA LYS A 239 21.72 -7.15 2.19
C LYS A 239 20.58 -7.00 1.15
N PHE A 240 19.94 -8.10 0.76
CA PHE A 240 18.91 -8.16 -0.29
C PHE A 240 17.62 -8.79 0.25
N CYS A 241 17.17 -8.33 1.43
CA CYS A 241 15.85 -8.66 1.94
C CYS A 241 14.82 -7.63 1.48
N HIS A 242 13.59 -8.08 1.27
CA HIS A 242 12.45 -7.19 1.07
C HIS A 242 11.45 -7.42 2.20
N MET A 243 10.93 -6.32 2.73
CA MET A 243 9.98 -6.29 3.83
C MET A 243 8.74 -5.53 3.36
N LYS A 244 7.56 -6.03 3.67
CA LYS A 244 6.31 -5.34 3.35
C LYS A 244 5.23 -5.64 4.38
N LEU A 245 4.52 -4.59 4.80
CA LEU A 245 3.28 -4.78 5.54
C LEU A 245 2.17 -5.15 4.57
N VAL A 246 1.33 -6.11 4.96
CA VAL A 246 0.21 -6.59 4.17
C VAL A 246 -1.02 -6.72 5.04
N GLU A 247 -2.20 -6.70 4.43
CA GLU A 247 -3.45 -7.03 5.10
C GLU A 247 -3.69 -8.52 4.88
N TYR A 248 -4.02 -9.23 5.96
CA TYR A 248 -4.26 -10.66 5.92
C TYR A 248 -5.46 -11.03 6.81
N TRP A 249 -6.61 -11.29 6.18
CA TRP A 249 -7.88 -11.62 6.83
C TRP A 249 -8.34 -10.61 7.88
N GLY A 250 -8.15 -9.33 7.60
CA GLY A 250 -8.41 -8.20 8.48
C GLY A 250 -7.27 -7.89 9.44
N SER A 251 -6.30 -8.79 9.61
CA SER A 251 -5.18 -8.60 10.53
C SER A 251 -3.98 -7.93 9.85
N LEU A 252 -3.12 -7.32 10.66
CA LEU A 252 -1.81 -6.88 10.22
C LEU A 252 -0.94 -8.10 9.87
N GLY A 253 -0.46 -8.14 8.64
CA GLY A 253 0.52 -9.11 8.16
C GLY A 253 1.86 -8.46 7.84
N PHE A 254 2.90 -9.29 7.79
CA PHE A 254 4.25 -8.91 7.45
C PHE A 254 4.86 -9.96 6.51
N LEU A 255 5.26 -9.54 5.31
CA LEU A 255 6.01 -10.37 4.37
C LEU A 255 7.50 -10.04 4.48
N ALA A 256 8.27 -11.03 4.92
CA ALA A 256 9.73 -11.03 4.85
C ALA A 256 10.18 -11.90 3.69
N SER A 257 11.11 -11.44 2.86
CA SER A 257 11.72 -12.28 1.84
C SER A 257 13.22 -12.10 1.75
N THR A 258 13.92 -13.16 1.39
CA THR A 258 15.34 -13.14 1.04
C THR A 258 15.56 -13.82 -0.30
N SER A 259 16.59 -13.40 -1.04
CA SER A 259 16.98 -14.06 -2.28
C SER A 259 17.84 -15.29 -1.98
N MET A 260 17.55 -16.40 -2.65
CA MET A 260 18.35 -17.62 -2.61
C MET A 260 18.57 -18.19 -4.01
N TRP A 261 19.60 -19.03 -4.17
CA TRP A 261 19.91 -19.69 -5.43
C TRP A 261 19.83 -21.20 -5.24
N VAL A 262 19.05 -21.87 -6.09
CA VAL A 262 18.91 -23.33 -6.12
C VAL A 262 19.21 -23.78 -7.53
N ASP A 263 20.23 -24.61 -7.71
CA ASP A 263 20.67 -25.14 -9.01
C ASP A 263 20.85 -24.06 -10.10
N GLY A 264 21.43 -22.90 -9.71
CA GLY A 264 21.67 -21.78 -10.63
C GLY A 264 20.42 -20.95 -10.96
N VAL A 265 19.28 -21.22 -10.33
CA VAL A 265 18.04 -20.44 -10.48
C VAL A 265 17.82 -19.57 -9.23
N LYS A 266 17.52 -18.28 -9.45
CA LYS A 266 17.18 -17.33 -8.37
C LYS A 266 15.73 -17.55 -7.92
N TYR A 267 15.56 -17.75 -6.62
CA TYR A 267 14.28 -17.73 -5.92
C TYR A 267 14.26 -16.62 -4.88
N ASN A 268 13.05 -16.20 -4.51
CA ASN A 268 12.78 -15.41 -3.34
C ASN A 268 12.00 -16.29 -2.36
N ASP A 269 12.56 -16.45 -1.17
CA ASP A 269 12.00 -17.28 -0.11
C ASP A 269 11.29 -16.39 0.92
N PHE A 270 9.97 -16.54 1.00
CA PHE A 270 9.06 -15.72 1.78
C PHE A 270 8.64 -16.36 3.09
N GLU A 271 8.47 -15.52 4.10
CA GLU A 271 7.70 -15.80 5.31
C GLU A 271 6.56 -14.79 5.40
N LEU A 272 5.35 -15.29 5.60
CA LEU A 272 4.19 -14.50 5.97
C LEU A 272 3.97 -14.63 7.47
N TRP A 273 4.09 -13.51 8.18
CA TRP A 273 3.79 -13.40 9.59
C TRP A 273 2.48 -12.64 9.78
N VAL A 274 1.68 -13.02 10.77
CA VAL A 274 0.41 -12.37 11.11
C VAL A 274 0.47 -11.95 12.57
N TRP A 275 0.09 -10.69 12.83
CA TRP A 275 0.03 -10.12 14.16
C TRP A 275 -1.23 -10.59 14.87
N ASP A 276 -1.07 -11.11 16.08
CA ASP A 276 -2.14 -11.54 16.95
C ASP A 276 -2.38 -10.48 18.01
N ASP A 277 -3.38 -9.62 17.79
CA ASP A 277 -3.74 -8.53 18.69
C ASP A 277 -4.13 -9.02 20.10
N ALA A 278 -4.67 -10.24 20.23
CA ALA A 278 -5.10 -10.76 21.52
C ALA A 278 -3.92 -11.19 22.40
N ASN A 279 -2.86 -11.72 21.79
CA ASN A 279 -1.68 -12.23 22.49
C ASN A 279 -0.45 -11.30 22.35
N LEU A 280 -0.57 -10.21 21.57
CA LEU A 280 0.48 -9.23 21.29
C LEU A 280 1.77 -9.88 20.78
N LEU A 281 1.65 -10.80 19.82
CA LEU A 281 2.78 -11.53 19.26
C LEU A 281 2.60 -11.82 17.76
N TRP A 282 3.72 -12.07 17.08
CA TRP A 282 3.73 -12.52 15.70
C TRP A 282 3.60 -14.05 15.62
N ARG A 283 2.77 -14.52 14.68
CA ARG A 283 2.66 -15.94 14.30
C ARG A 283 3.14 -16.12 12.88
N LEU A 284 4.01 -17.11 12.66
CA LEU A 284 4.38 -17.52 11.31
C LEU A 284 3.22 -18.29 10.69
N GLU A 285 2.61 -17.73 9.67
CA GLU A 285 1.45 -18.30 9.01
C GLU A 285 1.85 -19.21 7.85
N SER A 286 2.80 -18.77 7.02
CA SER A 286 3.18 -19.51 5.82
C SER A 286 4.60 -19.22 5.36
N THR A 287 5.18 -20.16 4.62
CA THR A 287 6.42 -19.99 3.87
C THR A 287 6.25 -20.50 2.45
N PHE A 288 6.84 -19.79 1.48
CA PHE A 288 6.73 -20.15 0.07
C PHE A 288 7.86 -19.56 -0.77
N LEU A 289 8.12 -20.19 -1.92
CA LEU A 289 9.14 -19.78 -2.88
C LEU A 289 8.51 -19.13 -4.10
N VAL A 290 9.13 -18.04 -4.57
CA VAL A 290 8.77 -17.38 -5.82
C VAL A 290 9.98 -17.39 -6.73
N ASN A 291 9.82 -17.90 -7.95
CA ASN A 291 10.89 -18.04 -8.93
C ASN A 291 11.10 -16.74 -9.72
N LYS A 292 12.35 -16.32 -9.94
CA LYS A 292 12.71 -15.19 -10.80
C LYS A 292 11.93 -13.92 -10.47
N MET A 293 11.82 -13.57 -9.19
CA MET A 293 11.19 -12.30 -8.79
C MET A 293 12.24 -11.17 -8.78
N HIS A 294 11.87 -10.03 -9.36
CA HIS A 294 12.65 -8.79 -9.28
C HIS A 294 12.23 -7.93 -8.09
N SER A 295 10.94 -7.61 -8.00
CA SER A 295 10.31 -6.85 -6.92
C SER A 295 8.83 -7.25 -6.81
N PHE A 296 8.18 -6.99 -5.67
CA PHE A 296 6.76 -7.29 -5.50
C PHE A 296 5.92 -6.08 -5.06
N MET A 297 4.69 -6.06 -5.57
CA MET A 297 3.73 -4.98 -5.40
C MET A 297 2.85 -5.17 -4.16
N GLY A 298 2.73 -6.39 -3.64
CA GLY A 298 1.99 -6.69 -2.42
C GLY A 298 1.31 -8.04 -2.46
N LEU A 299 0.74 -8.42 -1.32
CA LEU A 299 -0.21 -9.51 -1.20
C LEU A 299 -1.60 -8.88 -1.14
N PHE A 300 -2.49 -9.34 -2.02
CA PHE A 300 -3.86 -8.90 -2.09
C PHE A 300 -4.77 -10.09 -1.88
N GLU A 301 -5.92 -9.86 -1.25
CA GLU A 301 -6.92 -10.90 -1.01
C GLU A 301 -6.37 -12.12 -0.28
N ASN A 302 -5.39 -11.89 0.58
CA ASN A 302 -4.73 -12.87 1.43
C ASN A 302 -3.86 -13.91 0.71
N ASP A 303 -4.02 -14.13 -0.59
CA ASP A 303 -3.29 -15.20 -1.31
C ASP A 303 -2.79 -14.82 -2.71
N LYS A 304 -3.06 -13.61 -3.21
CA LYS A 304 -2.60 -13.15 -4.53
C LYS A 304 -1.37 -12.28 -4.39
N LEU A 305 -0.20 -12.85 -4.64
CA LEU A 305 1.06 -12.12 -4.65
C LEU A 305 1.30 -11.51 -6.04
N PHE A 306 1.32 -10.18 -6.12
CA PHE A 306 1.63 -9.44 -7.33
C PHE A 306 3.11 -9.07 -7.35
N TYR A 307 3.81 -9.38 -8.44
CA TYR A 307 5.24 -9.11 -8.57
C TYR A 307 5.70 -8.92 -10.01
N LEU A 308 6.86 -8.28 -10.17
CA LEU A 308 7.53 -8.15 -11.46
C LEU A 308 8.52 -9.30 -11.62
N GLN A 309 8.40 -10.03 -12.73
CA GLN A 309 9.29 -11.13 -13.05
C GLN A 309 10.65 -10.62 -13.58
N LEU A 310 11.73 -11.30 -13.23
CA LEU A 310 13.10 -11.00 -13.64
C LEU A 310 13.29 -11.39 -15.12
N GLY A 311 13.63 -10.42 -15.97
CA GLY A 311 13.87 -10.61 -17.41
C GLY A 311 13.75 -9.30 -18.20
N LEU A 312 14.06 -9.34 -19.51
CA LEU A 312 13.86 -8.19 -20.41
C LEU A 312 12.37 -7.81 -20.42
N GLY A 313 12.04 -6.64 -19.88
CA GLY A 313 10.68 -6.11 -19.90
C GLY A 313 9.82 -6.35 -18.66
N GLY A 314 10.33 -6.96 -17.59
CA GLY A 314 9.67 -6.96 -16.26
C GLY A 314 8.15 -7.16 -16.26
N HIS A 315 7.65 -8.34 -16.62
CA HIS A 315 6.21 -8.57 -16.71
C HIS A 315 5.55 -8.63 -15.33
N LEU A 316 4.40 -7.95 -15.17
CA LEU A 316 3.55 -8.10 -14.01
C LEU A 316 2.97 -9.51 -13.97
N THR A 317 3.18 -10.19 -12.85
CA THR A 317 2.78 -11.58 -12.61
C THR A 317 2.02 -11.66 -11.30
N VAL A 318 1.00 -12.51 -11.28
CA VAL A 318 0.24 -12.86 -10.07
C VAL A 318 0.49 -14.32 -9.76
N GLN A 319 0.88 -14.61 -8.53
CA GLN A 319 0.89 -15.96 -8.01
C GLN A 319 -0.23 -16.11 -6.98
N ASP A 320 -1.11 -17.07 -7.23
CA ASP A 320 -2.02 -17.59 -6.23
C ASP A 320 -1.24 -18.54 -5.32
N CYS A 321 -0.92 -18.07 -4.13
CA CYS A 321 -0.13 -18.80 -3.13
C CYS A 321 -0.90 -20.02 -2.57
N ALA A 322 -2.24 -19.99 -2.55
CA ALA A 322 -3.07 -21.08 -2.03
C ALA A 322 -3.19 -22.23 -3.04
N MET A 323 -3.35 -21.90 -4.32
CA MET A 323 -3.48 -22.87 -5.42
C MET A 323 -2.14 -23.22 -6.06
N ASN A 324 -1.07 -22.49 -5.73
CA ASN A 324 0.23 -22.53 -6.38
C ASN A 324 0.13 -22.39 -7.92
N LYS A 325 -0.75 -21.49 -8.37
CA LYS A 325 -0.93 -21.13 -9.77
C LYS A 325 -0.26 -19.80 -10.04
N VAL A 326 0.29 -19.63 -11.24
CA VAL A 326 0.97 -18.40 -11.66
C VAL A 326 0.34 -17.91 -12.96
N MET A 327 0.09 -16.61 -13.05
CA MET A 327 -0.52 -15.96 -14.19
C MET A 327 0.27 -14.70 -14.58
N ASN A 328 0.55 -14.55 -15.88
CA ASN A 328 1.22 -13.37 -16.41
C ASN A 328 0.18 -12.36 -16.94
N LEU A 329 0.26 -11.12 -16.46
CA LEU A 329 -0.64 -10.03 -16.84
C LEU A 329 -0.14 -9.23 -18.06
N SER A 330 0.92 -9.67 -18.75
CA SER A 330 1.50 -8.98 -19.91
C SER A 330 0.55 -8.78 -21.09
N ASN A 331 -0.54 -9.53 -21.15
CA ASN A 331 -1.54 -9.42 -22.23
C ASN A 331 -2.53 -8.28 -21.97
N VAL A 332 -2.67 -7.84 -20.72
CA VAL A 332 -3.63 -6.80 -20.32
C VAL A 332 -2.95 -5.53 -19.83
N CYS A 333 -1.72 -5.66 -19.30
CA CYS A 333 -0.92 -4.56 -18.78
C CYS A 333 0.38 -4.39 -19.56
N SER A 334 0.91 -3.17 -19.61
CA SER A 334 2.24 -2.91 -20.15
C SER A 334 3.37 -3.45 -19.24
N GLN A 335 4.59 -3.41 -19.77
CA GLN A 335 5.83 -3.86 -19.11
C GLN A 335 6.34 -2.89 -18.01
N ARG A 336 5.61 -1.82 -17.71
CA ARG A 336 6.04 -0.75 -16.80
C ARG A 336 4.99 -0.42 -15.75
N VAL A 337 4.39 -1.45 -15.15
CA VAL A 337 3.47 -1.26 -14.03
C VAL A 337 4.26 -0.85 -12.80
N GLY A 338 4.03 0.38 -12.32
CA GLY A 338 4.71 0.92 -11.14
C GLY A 338 3.97 0.62 -9.84
N LYS A 339 2.63 0.56 -9.88
CA LYS A 339 1.77 0.32 -8.71
C LYS A 339 0.48 -0.40 -9.10
N ILE A 340 -0.10 -1.06 -8.10
CA ILE A 340 -1.42 -1.68 -8.17
C ILE A 340 -2.20 -1.35 -6.90
N PHE A 341 -3.50 -1.12 -7.06
CA PHE A 341 -4.42 -0.90 -5.95
C PHE A 341 -5.67 -1.76 -6.12
N PRO A 342 -6.29 -2.22 -5.03
CA PRO A 342 -7.64 -2.76 -5.08
C PRO A 342 -8.59 -1.70 -5.64
N PHE A 343 -9.46 -2.10 -6.56
CA PHE A 343 -10.46 -1.21 -7.13
C PHE A 343 -11.84 -1.62 -6.63
N VAL A 344 -12.56 -0.65 -6.07
CA VAL A 344 -13.96 -0.77 -5.67
C VAL A 344 -14.66 0.47 -6.20
N GLU A 345 -15.84 0.28 -6.81
CA GLU A 345 -16.62 1.42 -7.29
C GLU A 345 -17.04 2.32 -6.12
N ASN A 346 -16.86 3.62 -6.28
CA ASN A 346 -17.19 4.59 -5.25
C ASN A 346 -17.85 5.85 -5.83
N TYR A 347 -19.03 6.19 -5.32
CA TYR A 347 -19.81 7.35 -5.76
C TYR A 347 -19.81 8.52 -4.78
N VAL A 348 -18.86 8.55 -3.83
CA VAL A 348 -18.67 9.69 -2.93
C VAL A 348 -18.36 10.95 -3.75
N SER A 349 -19.12 12.00 -3.47
CA SER A 349 -19.00 13.28 -4.18
C SER A 349 -17.81 14.06 -3.65
N LEU A 350 -16.78 14.25 -4.47
CA LEU A 350 -15.61 15.05 -4.09
C LEU A 350 -15.87 16.58 -4.14
N SER A 351 -16.95 17.01 -4.81
CA SER A 351 -17.31 18.43 -5.01
C SER A 351 -18.19 19.02 -3.91
N SER A 352 -18.83 18.19 -3.07
CA SER A 352 -19.70 18.63 -1.97
C SER A 352 -18.95 19.11 -0.73
N TYR A 353 -17.62 19.03 -0.74
CA TYR A 353 -16.78 19.30 0.42
C TYR A 353 -16.03 20.63 0.26
N GLY A 354 -16.66 21.72 0.68
CA GLY A 354 -16.07 23.06 0.83
C GLY A 354 -16.41 24.05 -0.29
N LYS A 355 -17.35 24.96 0.00
CA LYS A 355 -17.27 26.36 -0.47
C LYS A 355 -16.34 27.13 0.45
#